data_AF-A0A958KLF0-F1
#
_entry.id   AF-A0A958KLF0-F1
#
_cell.length_a   1.000
_cell.length_b   1.000
_cell.length_c   1.000
_cell.angle_alpha   90.00
_cell.angle_beta   90.00
_cell.angle_gamma   90.00
#
_symmetry.space_group_name_H-M   'P 1'
#
loop_
_entity.id
_entity.type
_entity.pdbx_description
1 polymer ?
#
loop_
_entity_poly.entity_id
_entity_poly.type
_entity_poly.pdbx_seq_one_letter_code
_entity_poly.pdbx_strand_id
1 'polypeptide(L)'
;MFVQALRIFALCTICLLLGADLAAAQSYSWTDNQGNKFYGSNPPRGAKNVNKLKGGSFSRYSASKALAPYQNQISRAQMAPEKSMAKTEDSLGAPLAAPSLEQGKITMDLSPENLVTSCLVDVKNSGQLDATNVTVSFEFVDGTIIQAKGPEKITGGETVQFSIPKTQLPVTVALEEGALKIPEPSIIMQFSEAS
;
A
#
# COMPACT_ATOMS: atom_id res chain seq x y z
N MET A 1 -8.60 -9.69 51.50
CA MET A 1 -8.68 -10.37 50.18
C MET A 1 -9.98 -10.10 49.41
N PHE A 2 -11.07 -9.60 50.03
CA PHE A 2 -12.34 -9.35 49.34
C PHE A 2 -12.35 -8.16 48.35
N VAL A 3 -11.49 -7.16 48.53
CA VAL A 3 -11.51 -5.92 47.73
C VAL A 3 -10.90 -6.10 46.33
N GLN A 4 -10.02 -7.09 46.14
CA GLN A 4 -9.42 -7.37 44.84
C GLN A 4 -10.34 -8.17 43.91
N ALA A 5 -11.16 -9.08 44.46
CA ALA A 5 -12.13 -9.85 43.67
C ALA A 5 -13.23 -8.96 43.06
N LEU A 6 -13.62 -7.89 43.77
CA LEU A 6 -14.67 -6.96 43.33
C LEU A 6 -14.23 -6.09 42.13
N ARG A 7 -12.92 -5.80 41.99
CA ARG A 7 -12.39 -5.01 40.87
C ARG A 7 -12.29 -5.82 39.57
N ILE A 8 -12.00 -7.12 39.65
CA ILE A 8 -11.93 -8.00 38.48
C ILE A 8 -13.34 -8.24 37.91
N PHE A 9 -14.34 -8.37 38.77
CA PHE A 9 -15.73 -8.56 38.35
C PHE A 9 -16.30 -7.32 37.62
N ALA A 10 -15.94 -6.11 38.07
CA ALA A 10 -16.37 -4.86 37.45
C ALA A 10 -15.76 -4.65 36.06
N LEU A 11 -14.53 -5.11 35.81
CA LEU A 11 -13.88 -4.97 34.51
C LEU A 11 -14.44 -5.95 33.46
N CYS A 12 -14.77 -7.18 33.86
CA CYS A 12 -15.40 -8.15 32.94
C CYS A 12 -16.85 -7.79 32.55
N THR A 13 -17.60 -7.12 33.43
CA THR A 13 -18.97 -6.66 33.09
C THR A 13 -18.97 -5.49 32.12
N ILE A 14 -17.97 -4.60 32.17
CA ILE A 14 -17.83 -3.50 31.22
C ILE A 14 -17.46 -4.03 29.82
N CYS A 15 -16.62 -5.07 29.72
CA CYS A 15 -16.29 -5.68 28.42
C CYS A 15 -17.47 -6.41 27.75
N LEU A 16 -18.43 -6.94 28.51
CA LEU A 16 -19.62 -7.61 27.96
C LEU A 16 -20.74 -6.64 27.53
N LEU A 17 -20.71 -5.39 28.00
CA LEU A 17 -21.72 -4.37 27.65
C LEU A 17 -21.32 -3.50 26.44
N LEU A 18 -20.08 -3.61 25.94
CA LEU A 18 -19.62 -2.93 24.72
C LEU A 18 -19.73 -3.79 23.45
N GLY A 19 -20.32 -4.99 23.54
CA GLY A 19 -20.40 -5.96 22.45
C GLY A 19 -21.67 -5.90 21.58
N ALA A 20 -22.48 -4.84 21.65
CA ALA A 20 -23.75 -4.74 20.94
C ALA A 20 -23.71 -3.63 19.88
N ASP A 21 -23.22 -3.98 18.70
CA ASP A 21 -23.87 -3.76 17.40
C ASP A 21 -22.84 -3.99 16.27
N LEU A 22 -22.42 -5.24 16.08
CA LEU A 22 -22.07 -5.67 14.72
C LEU A 22 -23.37 -5.78 13.95
N ALA A 23 -23.83 -4.66 13.40
CA ALA A 23 -24.86 -4.67 12.38
C ALA A 23 -24.42 -5.68 11.31
N ALA A 24 -25.15 -6.81 11.22
CA ALA A 24 -24.90 -7.83 10.22
C ALA A 24 -24.85 -7.13 8.87
N ALA A 25 -23.66 -7.08 8.26
CA ALA A 25 -23.40 -6.35 7.03
C ALA A 25 -24.35 -6.89 5.95
N GLN A 26 -25.46 -6.17 5.73
CA GLN A 26 -26.44 -6.55 4.72
C GLN A 26 -25.79 -6.25 3.38
N SER A 27 -25.51 -7.29 2.61
CA SER A 27 -24.97 -7.11 1.26
C SER A 27 -26.11 -6.85 0.28
N TYR A 28 -25.90 -5.88 -0.59
CA TYR A 28 -26.79 -5.48 -1.66
C TYR A 28 -26.06 -5.67 -2.98
N SER A 29 -26.83 -5.81 -4.05
CA SER A 29 -26.36 -5.65 -5.42
C SER A 29 -27.12 -4.49 -6.06
N TRP A 30 -26.47 -3.67 -6.87
CA TRP A 30 -27.13 -2.57 -7.58
C TRP A 30 -26.46 -2.32 -8.93
N THR A 31 -27.07 -1.48 -9.74
CA THR A 31 -26.57 -1.10 -11.07
C THR A 31 -26.41 0.42 -11.13
N ASP A 32 -25.33 0.89 -11.76
CA ASP A 32 -25.16 2.32 -12.03
C ASP A 32 -25.97 2.78 -13.25
N ASN A 33 -25.84 4.07 -13.60
CA ASN A 33 -26.50 4.64 -14.78
C ASN A 33 -25.92 4.16 -16.11
N GLN A 34 -24.76 3.49 -16.10
CA GLN A 34 -24.08 2.94 -17.28
C GLN A 34 -24.39 1.45 -17.48
N GLY A 35 -25.12 0.82 -16.55
CA GLY A 35 -25.48 -0.59 -16.60
C GLY A 35 -24.51 -1.52 -15.88
N ASN A 36 -23.48 -1.01 -15.21
CA ASN A 36 -22.50 -1.81 -14.49
C ASN A 36 -23.07 -2.28 -13.14
N LYS A 37 -22.82 -3.54 -12.80
CA LYS A 37 -23.38 -4.18 -11.60
C LYS A 37 -22.36 -4.20 -10.46
N PHE A 38 -22.77 -3.71 -9.30
CA PHE A 38 -21.95 -3.60 -8.09
C PHE A 38 -22.58 -4.36 -6.93
N TYR A 39 -21.75 -4.71 -5.94
CA TYR A 39 -22.15 -5.42 -4.74
C TYR A 39 -21.50 -4.77 -3.52
N GLY A 40 -22.21 -4.70 -2.39
CA GLY A 40 -21.66 -4.10 -1.18
C GLY A 40 -22.73 -3.74 -0.15
N SER A 41 -22.29 -3.18 0.97
CA SER A 41 -23.18 -2.94 2.12
C SER A 41 -23.96 -1.62 2.07
N ASN A 42 -23.55 -0.69 1.20
CA ASN A 42 -24.12 0.65 1.14
C ASN A 42 -24.28 1.15 -0.31
N PRO A 43 -25.44 0.93 -0.96
CA PRO A 43 -25.67 1.42 -2.31
C PRO A 43 -25.73 2.97 -2.33
N PRO A 44 -25.05 3.64 -3.28
CA PRO A 44 -25.02 5.10 -3.36
C PRO A 44 -26.40 5.69 -3.73
N ARG A 45 -26.64 6.95 -3.33
CA ARG A 45 -27.87 7.69 -3.69
C ARG A 45 -27.95 7.87 -5.20
N GLY A 46 -28.88 7.18 -5.85
CA GLY A 46 -29.05 7.15 -7.31
C GLY A 46 -28.78 5.79 -7.96
N ALA A 47 -28.39 4.78 -7.17
CA ALA A 47 -28.26 3.41 -7.65
C ALA A 47 -29.59 2.85 -8.14
N LYS A 48 -29.57 2.18 -9.30
CA LYS A 48 -30.73 1.50 -9.88
C LYS A 48 -30.68 0.01 -9.55
N ASN A 49 -31.83 -0.68 -9.57
CA ASN A 49 -31.92 -2.14 -9.34
C ASN A 49 -31.26 -2.64 -8.04
N VAL A 50 -31.41 -1.90 -6.94
CA VAL A 50 -30.88 -2.29 -5.63
C VAL A 50 -31.62 -3.52 -5.12
N ASN A 51 -30.95 -4.67 -5.13
CA ASN A 51 -31.45 -5.95 -4.63
C ASN A 51 -30.65 -6.40 -3.42
N LYS A 52 -31.34 -6.62 -2.29
CA LYS A 52 -30.72 -7.17 -1.09
C LYS A 52 -30.33 -8.64 -1.33
N LEU A 53 -29.05 -8.94 -1.17
CA LEU A 53 -28.54 -10.30 -1.25
C LEU A 53 -28.87 -11.01 0.05
N LYS A 54 -29.61 -12.12 -0.05
CA LYS A 54 -29.83 -13.01 1.08
C LYS A 54 -28.59 -13.87 1.22
N GLY A 55 -27.87 -13.72 2.33
CA GLY A 55 -26.78 -14.63 2.69
C GLY A 55 -27.35 -16.03 2.88
N GLY A 56 -27.21 -16.89 1.88
CA GLY A 56 -27.46 -18.31 2.04
C GLY A 56 -26.32 -18.93 2.85
N SER A 57 -26.64 -19.65 3.93
CA SER A 57 -25.64 -20.46 4.64
C SER A 57 -25.12 -21.55 3.71
N PHE A 58 -23.89 -21.39 3.23
CA PHE A 58 -23.21 -22.47 2.51
C PHE A 58 -22.69 -23.49 3.54
N SER A 59 -23.30 -24.67 3.57
CA SER A 59 -22.80 -25.79 4.38
C SER A 59 -21.44 -26.24 3.85
N ARG A 60 -20.49 -26.56 4.74
CA ARG A 60 -19.12 -27.00 4.42
C ARG A 60 -19.06 -28.15 3.38
N TYR A 61 -20.10 -28.96 3.32
CA TYR A 61 -20.23 -30.08 2.39
C TYR A 61 -20.55 -29.66 0.94
N SER A 62 -21.04 -28.43 0.70
CA SER A 62 -21.28 -27.89 -0.64
C SER A 62 -20.02 -27.27 -1.25
N ALA A 63 -19.10 -26.78 -0.42
CA ALA A 63 -17.82 -26.23 -0.86
C ALA A 63 -16.89 -27.32 -1.43
N SER A 64 -16.83 -28.50 -0.79
CA SER A 64 -16.01 -29.61 -1.28
C SER A 64 -16.50 -30.17 -2.62
N LYS A 65 -17.82 -30.21 -2.85
CA LYS A 65 -18.39 -30.64 -4.13
C LYS A 65 -18.15 -29.63 -5.26
N ALA A 66 -18.06 -28.34 -4.95
CA ALA A 66 -17.70 -27.29 -5.90
C ALA A 66 -16.21 -27.30 -6.29
N LEU A 67 -15.33 -27.77 -5.39
CA LEU A 67 -13.87 -27.82 -5.60
C LEU A 67 -13.37 -29.14 -6.20
N ALA A 68 -14.19 -30.20 -6.19
CA ALA A 68 -13.86 -31.52 -6.74
C ALA A 68 -13.30 -31.52 -8.20
N PRO A 69 -13.79 -30.70 -9.15
CA PRO A 69 -13.22 -30.69 -10.50
C PRO A 69 -11.82 -30.05 -10.58
N TYR A 70 -11.45 -29.17 -9.64
CA TYR A 70 -10.15 -28.50 -9.61
C TYR A 70 -9.03 -29.39 -9.05
N GLN A 71 -9.36 -30.27 -8.09
CA GLN A 71 -8.37 -31.19 -7.49
C GLN A 71 -7.78 -32.17 -8.51
N ASN A 72 -8.59 -32.60 -9.50
CA ASN A 72 -8.15 -33.54 -10.55
C ASN A 72 -7.27 -32.89 -11.64
N GLN A 73 -7.26 -31.55 -11.74
CA GLN A 73 -6.44 -30.83 -12.73
C GLN A 73 -4.99 -30.64 -12.25
N ILE A 74 -4.78 -30.48 -10.94
CA ILE A 74 -3.45 -30.28 -10.35
C ILE A 74 -2.56 -31.51 -10.59
N SER A 75 -3.12 -32.72 -10.46
CA SER A 75 -2.36 -33.98 -10.63
C SER A 75 -1.98 -34.28 -12.09
N ARG A 76 -2.63 -33.67 -13.08
CA ARG A 76 -2.33 -33.85 -14.51
C ARG A 76 -1.37 -32.81 -15.08
N ALA A 77 -1.26 -31.63 -14.46
CA ALA A 77 -0.41 -30.54 -14.95
C ALA A 77 1.10 -30.73 -14.67
N GLN A 78 1.50 -31.74 -13.89
CA GLN A 78 2.92 -31.97 -13.53
C GLN A 78 3.70 -32.90 -14.49
N MET A 79 3.13 -33.33 -15.64
CA MET A 79 3.78 -34.32 -16.54
C MET A 79 3.74 -34.01 -18.05
N ALA A 80 3.80 -32.75 -18.52
CA ALA A 80 3.95 -32.50 -19.97
C ALA A 80 4.74 -31.21 -20.29
N PRO A 81 5.72 -31.25 -21.21
CA PRO A 81 6.43 -30.06 -21.68
C PRO A 81 5.69 -29.35 -22.84
N GLU A 82 5.87 -28.03 -22.89
CA GLU A 82 5.57 -27.05 -23.95
C GLU A 82 4.77 -27.48 -25.20
N LYS A 83 3.61 -26.84 -25.42
CA LYS A 83 3.35 -26.08 -26.66
C LYS A 83 2.10 -25.19 -26.59
N SER A 84 2.29 -23.94 -26.97
CA SER A 84 1.35 -22.87 -27.37
C SER A 84 -0.16 -23.18 -27.39
N MET A 85 -0.95 -22.31 -26.74
CA MET A 85 -2.01 -21.53 -27.39
C MET A 85 -2.60 -20.53 -26.40
N ALA A 86 -2.49 -19.24 -26.74
CA ALA A 86 -3.23 -18.18 -26.08
C ALA A 86 -4.73 -18.36 -26.31
N LYS A 87 -5.55 -18.14 -25.26
CA LYS A 87 -6.64 -17.16 -25.21
C LYS A 87 -7.66 -17.50 -24.11
N THR A 88 -8.00 -16.47 -23.34
CA THR A 88 -9.12 -16.34 -22.38
C THR A 88 -8.81 -16.75 -20.94
N GLU A 89 -7.92 -16.01 -20.29
CA GLU A 89 -7.93 -15.90 -18.83
C GLU A 89 -8.72 -14.64 -18.46
N ASP A 90 -9.99 -14.85 -18.13
CA ASP A 90 -10.72 -13.98 -17.21
C ASP A 90 -10.09 -14.20 -15.82
N SER A 91 -8.91 -13.60 -15.64
CA SER A 91 -8.18 -13.61 -14.38
C SER A 91 -8.94 -12.72 -13.43
N LEU A 92 -9.64 -13.31 -12.47
CA LEU A 92 -9.87 -12.68 -11.17
C LEU A 92 -8.49 -12.42 -10.57
N GLY A 93 -7.88 -11.33 -11.03
CA GLY A 93 -6.51 -10.94 -10.71
C GLY A 93 -6.34 -10.85 -9.21
N ALA A 94 -5.20 -11.32 -8.72
CA ALA A 94 -4.78 -11.05 -7.37
C ALA A 94 -4.97 -9.55 -7.07
N PRO A 95 -5.42 -9.17 -5.86
CA PRO A 95 -5.56 -7.77 -5.50
C PRO A 95 -4.25 -7.05 -5.79
N LEU A 96 -4.34 -5.96 -6.56
CA LEU A 96 -3.17 -5.18 -6.96
C LEU A 96 -2.41 -4.75 -5.70
N ALA A 97 -1.10 -4.92 -5.70
CA ALA A 97 -0.26 -4.53 -4.57
C ALA A 97 -0.36 -3.02 -4.33
N ALA A 98 -0.60 -2.63 -3.07
CA ALA A 98 -0.64 -1.24 -2.62
C ALA A 98 0.67 -0.50 -2.97
N PRO A 99 0.65 0.84 -3.13
CA PRO A 99 1.86 1.59 -3.42
C PRO A 99 2.85 1.45 -2.25
N SER A 100 4.12 1.29 -2.57
CA SER A 100 5.19 1.10 -1.59
C SER A 100 6.45 1.76 -2.14
N LEU A 101 6.90 2.84 -1.49
CA LEU A 101 8.08 3.57 -1.93
C LEU A 101 9.34 2.98 -1.29
N GLU A 102 10.29 2.62 -2.14
CA GLU A 102 11.59 2.11 -1.78
C GLU A 102 12.67 3.12 -2.16
N GLN A 103 13.57 3.39 -1.22
CA GLN A 103 14.76 4.20 -1.48
C GLN A 103 15.74 3.39 -2.33
N GLY A 104 16.15 3.97 -3.45
CA GLY A 104 17.22 3.48 -4.31
C GLY A 104 18.57 4.10 -3.96
N LYS A 105 19.41 4.25 -5.00
CA LYS A 105 20.77 4.77 -4.84
C LYS A 105 20.74 6.27 -4.55
N ILE A 106 21.52 6.70 -3.57
CA ILE A 106 21.85 8.11 -3.36
C ILE A 106 23.13 8.43 -4.13
N THR A 107 23.15 9.55 -4.84
CA THR A 107 24.34 10.09 -5.49
C THR A 107 24.54 11.52 -5.04
N MET A 108 25.70 11.82 -4.47
CA MET A 108 26.04 13.13 -3.92
C MET A 108 27.40 13.58 -4.46
N ASP A 109 27.45 14.79 -5.01
CA ASP A 109 28.68 15.43 -5.48
C ASP A 109 29.06 16.59 -4.56
N LEU A 110 30.35 16.68 -4.24
CA LEU A 110 30.92 17.70 -3.37
C LEU A 110 31.86 18.61 -4.16
N SER A 111 31.87 19.90 -3.83
CA SER A 111 32.89 20.84 -4.28
C SER A 111 34.23 20.57 -3.56
N PRO A 112 35.36 21.12 -4.05
CA PRO A 112 36.65 21.08 -3.35
C PRO A 112 36.61 21.68 -1.92
N GLU A 113 35.62 22.50 -1.63
CA GLU A 113 35.39 23.15 -0.33
C GLU A 113 34.43 22.35 0.57
N ASN A 114 34.13 21.10 0.22
CA ASN A 114 33.14 20.25 0.90
C ASN A 114 31.73 20.88 0.92
N LEU A 115 31.30 21.51 -0.16
CA LEU A 115 29.91 21.96 -0.30
C LEU A 115 29.15 20.96 -1.17
N VAL A 116 27.91 20.63 -0.81
CA VAL A 116 27.07 19.75 -1.61
C VAL A 116 26.62 20.50 -2.86
N THR A 117 27.11 20.09 -4.02
CA THR A 117 26.82 20.71 -5.33
C THR A 117 25.78 19.95 -6.13
N SER A 118 25.54 18.69 -5.79
CA SER A 118 24.48 17.86 -6.35
C SER A 118 24.10 16.80 -5.32
N CYS A 119 22.80 16.52 -5.18
CA CYS A 119 22.33 15.38 -4.40
C CYS A 119 21.05 14.84 -5.05
N LEU A 120 21.08 13.54 -5.32
CA LEU A 120 20.11 12.81 -6.11
C LEU A 120 19.75 11.53 -5.37
N VAL A 121 18.48 11.15 -5.40
CA VAL A 121 18.02 9.86 -4.91
C VAL A 121 17.04 9.25 -5.90
N ASP A 122 17.24 7.98 -6.22
CA ASP A 122 16.28 7.21 -6.98
C ASP A 122 15.21 6.67 -6.01
N VAL A 123 13.93 6.81 -6.38
CA VAL A 123 12.79 6.32 -5.59
C VAL A 123 11.96 5.40 -6.48
N LYS A 124 11.75 4.18 -6.03
CA LYS A 124 10.99 3.16 -6.74
C LYS A 124 9.64 2.95 -6.06
N ASN A 125 8.56 2.93 -6.82
CA ASN A 125 7.30 2.38 -6.34
C ASN A 125 7.27 0.88 -6.63
N SER A 126 7.51 0.05 -5.62
CA SER A 126 7.47 -1.42 -5.77
C SER A 126 6.04 -1.98 -5.78
N GLY A 127 5.05 -1.15 -5.45
CA GLY A 127 3.64 -1.47 -5.59
C GLY A 127 3.17 -1.53 -7.05
N GLN A 128 1.94 -2.02 -7.24
CA GLN A 128 1.26 -2.04 -8.54
C GLN A 128 0.31 -0.86 -8.73
N LEU A 129 -0.12 -0.24 -7.63
CA LEU A 129 -0.90 0.99 -7.64
C LEU A 129 0.01 2.22 -7.64
N ASP A 130 -0.52 3.33 -8.16
CA ASP A 130 0.20 4.60 -8.23
C ASP A 130 0.33 5.25 -6.85
N ALA A 131 1.53 5.75 -6.54
CA ALA A 131 1.76 6.62 -5.40
C ALA A 131 1.50 8.07 -5.82
N THR A 132 0.70 8.80 -5.04
CA THR A 132 0.34 10.21 -5.32
C THR A 132 0.76 11.12 -4.17
N ASN A 133 0.86 12.43 -4.41
CA ASN A 133 1.37 13.41 -3.46
C ASN A 133 2.72 12.99 -2.86
N VAL A 134 3.61 12.46 -3.71
CA VAL A 134 4.92 11.98 -3.27
C VAL A 134 5.80 13.16 -2.90
N THR A 135 6.29 13.16 -1.66
CA THR A 135 7.25 14.14 -1.16
C THR A 135 8.50 13.42 -0.64
N VAL A 136 9.66 13.90 -1.06
CA VAL A 136 10.97 13.35 -0.67
C VAL A 136 11.78 14.48 -0.07
N SER A 137 12.49 14.23 1.04
CA SER A 137 13.40 15.19 1.66
C SER A 137 14.74 14.53 2.00
N PHE A 138 15.81 15.29 1.87
CA PHE A 138 17.16 14.93 2.29
C PHE A 138 17.41 15.51 3.69
N GLU A 139 17.75 14.65 4.64
CA GLU A 139 18.15 15.01 6.01
C GLU A 139 19.65 14.82 6.16
N PHE A 140 20.37 15.91 6.37
CA PHE A 140 21.81 15.91 6.60
C PHE A 140 22.14 15.70 8.08
N VAL A 141 23.38 15.34 8.37
CA VAL A 141 23.83 15.00 9.74
C VAL A 141 23.77 16.15 10.73
N ASP A 142 23.78 17.40 10.25
CA ASP A 142 23.59 18.58 11.10
C ASP A 142 22.11 18.89 11.40
N GLY A 143 21.19 18.03 10.94
CA GLY A 143 19.75 18.22 11.05
C GLY A 143 19.16 19.14 9.98
N THR A 144 19.95 19.59 9.00
CA THR A 144 19.44 20.35 7.86
C THR A 144 18.54 19.44 7.01
N ILE A 145 17.27 19.82 6.86
CA ILE A 145 16.30 19.09 6.02
C ILE A 145 15.98 19.92 4.78
N ILE A 146 16.16 19.32 3.61
CA ILE A 146 15.91 19.95 2.32
C ILE A 146 14.92 19.12 1.52
N GLN A 147 13.80 19.74 1.14
CA GLN A 147 12.81 19.08 0.29
C GLN A 147 13.36 18.91 -1.13
N ALA A 148 13.35 17.67 -1.61
CA ALA A 148 13.75 17.32 -2.95
C ALA A 148 12.68 17.74 -3.97
N LYS A 149 13.12 18.02 -5.20
CA LYS A 149 12.28 18.22 -6.36
C LYS A 149 12.21 16.95 -7.20
N GLY A 150 11.00 16.54 -7.53
CA GLY A 150 10.70 15.41 -8.40
C GLY A 150 9.21 15.35 -8.73
N PRO A 151 8.72 14.27 -9.35
CA PRO A 151 7.31 14.12 -9.69
C PRO A 151 6.46 13.87 -8.44
N GLU A 152 5.24 14.43 -8.42
CA GLU A 152 4.27 14.22 -7.33
C GLU A 152 3.55 12.87 -7.43
N LYS A 153 3.73 12.16 -8.55
CA LYS A 153 3.12 10.85 -8.83
C LYS A 153 4.18 9.88 -9.35
N ILE A 154 4.18 8.66 -8.83
CA ILE A 154 5.06 7.56 -9.29
C ILE A 154 4.20 6.36 -9.64
N THR A 155 4.27 5.93 -10.89
CA THR A 155 3.47 4.79 -11.39
C THR A 155 3.90 3.50 -10.71
N GLY A 156 2.99 2.54 -10.53
CA GLY A 156 3.34 1.21 -10.01
C GLY A 156 4.46 0.54 -10.82
N GLY A 157 5.52 0.09 -10.13
CA GLY A 157 6.71 -0.52 -10.73
C GLY A 157 7.73 0.46 -11.32
N GLU A 158 7.47 1.76 -11.30
CA GLU A 158 8.34 2.79 -11.85
C GLU A 158 9.43 3.23 -10.84
N THR A 159 10.59 3.63 -11.38
CA THR A 159 11.64 4.30 -10.63
C THR A 159 11.83 5.70 -11.18
N VAL A 160 11.80 6.70 -10.31
CA VAL A 160 12.01 8.11 -10.66
C VAL A 160 13.11 8.72 -9.81
N GLN A 161 13.70 9.80 -10.28
CA GLN A 161 14.79 10.48 -9.57
C GLN A 161 14.31 11.79 -8.95
N PHE A 162 14.69 12.00 -7.69
CA PHE A 162 14.50 13.24 -6.95
C PHE A 162 15.85 13.92 -6.73
N SER A 163 15.87 15.25 -6.76
CA SER A 163 17.10 16.04 -6.63
C SER A 163 16.91 17.26 -5.75
N ILE A 164 17.97 17.72 -5.08
CA ILE A 164 17.94 19.02 -4.41
C ILE A 164 17.72 20.13 -5.46
N PRO A 165 16.76 21.06 -5.26
CA PRO A 165 16.55 22.18 -6.16
C PRO A 165 17.82 23.00 -6.37
N LYS A 166 18.10 23.39 -7.63
CA LYS A 166 19.24 24.26 -7.97
C LYS A 166 19.25 25.60 -7.22
N THR A 167 18.10 26.08 -6.78
CA THR A 167 17.96 27.32 -6.01
C THR A 167 18.44 27.20 -4.56
N GLN A 168 18.61 25.97 -4.06
CA GLN A 168 19.10 25.67 -2.71
C GLN A 168 20.53 25.12 -2.71
N LEU A 169 21.12 24.95 -3.89
CA LEU A 169 22.52 24.57 -4.07
C LEU A 169 23.39 25.82 -4.21
N PRO A 170 24.66 25.79 -3.75
CA PRO A 170 25.28 24.70 -2.99
C PRO A 170 24.80 24.68 -1.53
N VAL A 171 24.70 23.49 -0.94
CA VAL A 171 24.31 23.32 0.47
C VAL A 171 25.58 23.22 1.32
N THR A 172 25.61 24.01 2.40
CA THR A 172 26.65 23.91 3.43
C THR A 172 26.14 22.99 4.53
N VAL A 173 26.88 21.93 4.84
CA VAL A 173 26.53 20.96 5.89
C VAL A 173 27.57 21.06 6.99
N ALA A 174 27.14 21.28 8.23
CA ALA A 174 28.06 21.26 9.36
C ALA A 174 28.54 19.81 9.61
N LEU A 175 29.85 19.60 9.59
CA LEU A 175 30.46 18.32 9.90
C LEU A 175 30.56 18.14 11.42
N GLU A 176 30.29 16.94 11.91
CA GLU A 176 30.65 16.60 13.29
C GLU A 176 32.18 16.66 13.48
N GLU A 177 32.59 17.02 14.70
CA GLU A 177 33.99 17.22 15.04
C GLU A 177 34.81 15.95 14.77
N GLY A 178 35.76 16.02 13.84
CA GLY A 178 36.60 14.90 13.43
C GLY A 178 36.14 14.12 12.18
N ALA A 179 35.03 14.48 11.55
CA ALA A 179 34.60 13.87 10.30
C ALA A 179 35.45 14.34 9.10
N LEU A 180 36.06 13.39 8.38
CA LEU A 180 36.91 13.66 7.20
C LEU A 180 36.12 13.85 5.91
N LYS A 181 34.84 13.46 5.89
CA LYS A 181 33.95 13.52 4.72
C LYS A 181 32.53 13.81 5.16
N ILE A 182 31.77 14.49 4.30
CA ILE A 182 30.33 14.64 4.48
C ILE A 182 29.67 13.28 4.22
N PRO A 183 28.94 12.71 5.21
CA PRO A 183 28.20 11.47 5.02
C PRO A 183 26.99 11.69 4.11
N GLU A 184 26.50 10.60 3.52
CA GLU A 184 25.27 10.65 2.72
C GLU A 184 24.07 11.05 3.59
N PRO A 185 23.14 11.87 3.06
CA PRO A 185 21.94 12.26 3.79
C PRO A 185 20.99 11.07 3.97
N SER A 186 20.19 11.11 5.03
CA SER A 186 19.04 10.22 5.21
C SER A 186 17.86 10.71 4.36
N ILE A 187 17.00 9.80 3.92
CA ILE A 187 15.86 10.14 3.04
C ILE A 187 14.56 9.94 3.79
N ILE A 188 13.74 11.00 3.79
CA ILE A 188 12.38 10.98 4.32
C ILE A 188 11.43 10.96 3.13
N MET A 189 10.58 9.93 3.05
CA MET A 189 9.59 9.78 1.98
C MET A 189 8.18 9.74 2.56
N GLN A 190 7.26 10.45 1.92
CA GLN A 190 5.83 10.41 2.24
C GLN A 190 5.03 10.38 0.94
N PHE A 191 3.89 9.70 0.97
CA PHE A 191 2.95 9.63 -0.16
C PHE A 191 1.53 9.35 0.34
N SER A 192 0.57 9.53 -0.55
CA SER A 192 -0.84 9.16 -0.38
C SER A 192 -1.22 8.07 -1.39
N GLU A 193 -2.13 7.20 -0.98
CA GLU A 193 -2.73 6.21 -1.88
C GLU A 193 -3.70 6.89 -2.84
N ALA A 194 -3.63 6.54 -4.13
CA ALA A 194 -4.63 6.96 -5.09
C ALA A 194 -5.98 6.31 -4.71
N SER A 195 -6.96 7.14 -4.37
CA SER A 195 -8.33 6.72 -4.04
C SER A 195 -9.14 6.33 -5.27
#